data_AF-A0A3D5J623-F1
#
_entry.id   AF-A0A3D5J623-F1
#
_cell.length_a   1.000
_cell.length_b   1.000
_cell.length_c   1.000
_cell.angle_alpha   90.00
_cell.angle_beta   90.00
_cell.angle_gamma   90.00
#
_symmetry.space_group_name_H-M   'P 1'
#
loop_
_entity.id
_entity.type
_entity.pdbx_description
1 polymer ?
#
loop_
_entity_poly.entity_id
_entity_poly.type
_entity_poly.pdbx_seq_one_letter_code
_entity_poly.pdbx_strand_id
1 'polypeptide(L)'
;MGKYYAVNFYSFSNQYPFLSKIIKQIVFWIFAYGLLFLIIHLTALSVLQAMGRSTDLSVSGVLTLFLSLGAFLGLVLGITDHFLKNHMFKNRSLGFNILIGGIFYFSVLTILISFLRYVVVEYLSGAFLNQYTENIVRLNWKFYNVIILSYTLFMTLVLSFINQMTNKFGPGLILPFLLGKFRYPTEENRLFMFLDLKDSTKLAEKLGHIKYSAFIQESFMDINQIVKKYDAQIYQYVGDEVVVSWPLGCWNTSLAIEFFFAVHKRFQNKKGHYLKHYNHVPIFKAGAHQGLVTAVEVGDIKREIAYHGDTLNVASRIEGLCKTYDKLILISGKVNENPKIAQNFIVKPLGPQKLEGREMSVEVFCVAEK
;
A
#
# COMPACT_ATOMS: atom_id res chain seq x y z
N MET A 1 -14.15 -9.97 16.34
CA MET A 1 -12.74 -10.46 16.33
C MET A 1 -11.97 -10.10 15.04
N GLY A 2 -12.53 -10.23 13.83
CA GLY A 2 -11.78 -9.94 12.58
C GLY A 2 -11.29 -8.51 12.34
N LYS A 3 -11.95 -7.48 12.90
CA LYS A 3 -11.53 -6.08 12.73
C LYS A 3 -10.17 -5.79 13.39
N TYR A 4 -9.92 -6.29 14.60
CA TYR A 4 -8.68 -5.99 15.37
C TYR A 4 -7.41 -6.62 14.76
N TYR A 5 -7.49 -7.82 14.18
CA TYR A 5 -6.34 -8.44 13.51
C TYR A 5 -5.93 -7.73 12.22
N ALA A 6 -6.92 -7.23 11.45
CA ALA A 6 -6.66 -6.46 10.25
C ALA A 6 -5.94 -5.13 10.58
N VAL A 7 -6.29 -4.47 11.70
CA VAL A 7 -5.61 -3.25 12.17
C VAL A 7 -4.15 -3.51 12.53
N ASN A 8 -3.88 -4.56 13.30
CA ASN A 8 -2.51 -4.89 13.73
C ASN A 8 -1.61 -5.27 12.55
N PHE A 9 -2.13 -5.96 11.54
CA PHE A 9 -1.34 -6.27 10.34
C PHE A 9 -1.08 -5.02 9.49
N TYR A 10 -2.02 -4.08 9.45
CA TYR A 10 -1.88 -2.84 8.72
C TYR A 10 -0.87 -1.88 9.36
N SER A 11 -0.99 -1.66 10.67
CA SER A 11 -0.05 -0.81 11.41
C SER A 11 1.35 -1.43 11.38
N PHE A 12 1.47 -2.75 11.53
CA PHE A 12 2.74 -3.48 11.35
C PHE A 12 3.29 -3.34 9.92
N SER A 13 2.43 -3.45 8.90
CA SER A 13 2.81 -3.26 7.50
C SER A 13 3.35 -1.87 7.22
N ASN A 14 2.89 -0.87 7.96
CA ASN A 14 3.29 0.51 7.81
C ASN A 14 4.52 0.88 8.65
N GLN A 15 4.68 0.28 9.83
CA GLN A 15 5.86 0.44 10.68
C GLN A 15 7.10 -0.26 10.13
N TYR A 16 6.93 -1.46 9.55
CA TYR A 16 8.01 -2.26 8.97
C TYR A 16 7.75 -2.57 7.48
N PRO A 17 7.84 -1.58 6.59
CA PRO A 17 7.42 -1.71 5.19
C PRO A 17 8.26 -2.74 4.41
N PHE A 18 9.55 -2.85 4.72
CA PHE A 18 10.43 -3.85 4.11
C PHE A 18 10.05 -5.27 4.54
N LEU A 19 9.94 -5.49 5.85
CA LEU A 19 9.63 -6.80 6.41
C LEU A 19 8.24 -7.28 5.99
N SER A 20 7.24 -6.40 6.04
CA SER A 20 5.89 -6.73 5.59
C SER A 20 5.83 -7.11 4.11
N LYS A 21 6.62 -6.44 3.27
CA LYS A 21 6.71 -6.78 1.85
C LYS A 21 7.31 -8.17 1.64
N ILE A 22 8.37 -8.51 2.36
CA ILE A 22 8.96 -9.86 2.31
C ILE A 22 7.98 -10.91 2.81
N ILE A 23 7.32 -10.67 3.96
CA ILE A 23 6.33 -11.60 4.51
C ILE A 23 5.20 -11.84 3.50
N LYS A 24 4.67 -10.78 2.86
CA LYS A 24 3.64 -10.92 1.81
C LYS A 24 4.13 -11.79 0.64
N GLN A 25 5.38 -11.63 0.21
CA GLN A 25 5.94 -12.48 -0.83
C GLN A 25 6.11 -13.93 -0.39
N ILE A 26 6.66 -14.17 0.79
CA ILE A 26 6.82 -15.51 1.37
C ILE A 26 5.46 -16.21 1.43
N VAL A 27 4.46 -15.57 2.02
CA VAL A 27 3.11 -16.14 2.14
C VAL A 27 2.52 -16.44 0.76
N PHE A 28 2.59 -15.50 -0.18
CA PHE A 28 2.10 -15.71 -1.55
C PHE A 28 2.77 -16.92 -2.22
N TRP A 29 4.10 -17.03 -2.13
CA TRP A 29 4.84 -18.11 -2.80
C TRP A 29 4.68 -19.47 -2.12
N ILE A 30 4.49 -19.52 -0.80
CA ILE A 30 4.11 -20.75 -0.08
C ILE A 30 2.77 -21.27 -0.62
N PHE A 31 1.74 -20.41 -0.70
CA PHE A 31 0.45 -20.79 -1.26
C PHE A 31 0.56 -21.19 -2.74
N ALA A 32 1.32 -20.43 -3.54
CA ALA A 32 1.52 -20.73 -4.96
C ALA A 32 2.18 -22.09 -5.18
N TYR A 33 3.24 -22.42 -4.44
CA TYR A 33 3.94 -23.69 -4.58
C TYR A 33 3.16 -24.85 -3.94
N GLY A 34 2.38 -24.60 -2.88
CA GLY A 34 1.42 -25.58 -2.36
C GLY A 34 0.36 -25.96 -3.41
N LEU A 35 -0.17 -24.97 -4.14
CA LEU A 35 -1.10 -25.21 -5.26
C LEU A 35 -0.42 -25.96 -6.41
N LEU A 36 0.82 -25.59 -6.78
CA LEU A 36 1.57 -26.29 -7.82
C LEU A 36 1.81 -27.75 -7.46
N PHE A 37 2.20 -28.02 -6.21
CA PHE A 37 2.35 -29.38 -5.70
C PHE A 37 1.04 -30.16 -5.86
N LEU A 38 -0.09 -29.60 -5.42
CA LEU A 38 -1.40 -30.24 -5.54
C LEU A 38 -1.71 -30.62 -7.00
N ILE A 39 -1.48 -29.68 -7.92
CA ILE A 39 -1.72 -29.90 -9.36
C ILE A 39 -0.82 -31.04 -9.88
N ILE A 40 0.48 -30.99 -9.62
CA ILE A 40 1.43 -32.02 -10.08
C ILE A 40 1.11 -33.38 -9.46
N HIS A 41 0.79 -33.42 -8.16
CA HIS A 41 0.53 -34.66 -7.45
C HIS A 41 -0.76 -35.34 -7.92
N LEU A 42 -1.86 -34.59 -8.05
CA LEU A 42 -3.14 -35.13 -8.52
C LEU A 42 -3.07 -35.57 -9.98
N THR A 43 -2.36 -34.83 -10.83
CA THR A 43 -2.15 -35.24 -12.23
C THR A 43 -1.24 -36.45 -12.35
N ALA A 44 -0.22 -36.59 -11.50
CA ALA A 44 0.61 -37.79 -11.46
C ALA A 44 -0.19 -39.02 -11.01
N LEU A 45 -1.02 -38.89 -9.97
CA LEU A 45 -1.88 -39.97 -9.49
C LEU A 45 -2.89 -40.41 -10.55
N SER A 46 -3.55 -39.47 -11.23
CA SER A 46 -4.55 -39.81 -12.26
C SER A 46 -3.93 -40.60 -13.42
N VAL A 47 -2.73 -40.22 -13.86
CA VAL A 47 -2.00 -40.92 -14.93
C VAL A 47 -1.52 -42.29 -14.46
N LEU A 48 -0.91 -42.39 -13.28
CA LEU A 48 -0.40 -43.66 -12.77
C LEU A 48 -1.52 -44.68 -12.57
N GLN A 49 -2.66 -44.24 -12.01
CA GLN A 49 -3.81 -45.11 -11.78
C GLN A 49 -4.47 -45.55 -13.10
N ALA A 50 -4.56 -44.67 -14.09
CA ALA A 50 -5.06 -45.02 -15.43
C ALA A 50 -4.14 -46.04 -16.15
N MET A 51 -2.84 -46.01 -15.88
CA MET A 51 -1.85 -46.93 -16.45
C MET A 51 -1.69 -48.23 -15.62
N GLY A 52 -2.43 -48.39 -14.52
CA GLY A 52 -2.29 -49.54 -13.62
C GLY A 52 -0.92 -49.64 -12.94
N ARG A 53 -0.21 -48.51 -12.77
CA ARG A 53 1.12 -48.44 -12.13
C ARG A 53 0.99 -48.16 -10.63
N SER A 54 2.04 -48.48 -9.87
CA SER A 54 2.09 -48.19 -8.44
C SER A 54 2.00 -46.69 -8.16
N THR A 55 1.26 -46.34 -7.11
CA THR A 55 1.01 -44.95 -6.66
C THR A 55 1.85 -44.57 -5.45
N ASP A 56 3.02 -45.20 -5.28
CA ASP A 56 3.91 -45.00 -4.13
C ASP A 56 4.72 -43.69 -4.25
N LEU A 57 4.03 -42.58 -4.40
CA LEU A 57 4.61 -41.24 -4.44
C LEU A 57 4.75 -40.69 -3.01
N SER A 58 5.90 -40.10 -2.69
CA SER A 58 6.10 -39.39 -1.42
C SER A 58 5.21 -38.14 -1.39
N VAL A 59 4.28 -38.07 -0.43
CA VAL A 59 3.36 -36.92 -0.30
C VAL A 59 3.91 -35.89 0.67
N SER A 60 4.18 -36.29 1.92
CA SER A 60 4.60 -35.39 3.00
C SER A 60 5.95 -34.73 2.72
N GLY A 61 6.92 -35.51 2.24
CA GLY A 61 8.26 -35.00 1.93
C GLY A 61 8.25 -34.04 0.74
N VAL A 62 7.53 -34.38 -0.35
CA VAL A 62 7.43 -33.50 -1.52
C VAL A 62 6.64 -32.23 -1.19
N LEU A 63 5.55 -32.31 -0.42
CA LEU A 63 4.82 -31.12 0.03
C LEU A 63 5.73 -30.19 0.85
N THR A 64 6.46 -30.74 1.83
CA THR A 64 7.40 -29.97 2.66
C THR A 64 8.48 -29.30 1.82
N LEU A 65 8.96 -29.99 0.79
CA LEU A 65 9.92 -29.46 -0.16
C LEU A 65 9.33 -28.30 -0.99
N PHE A 66 8.12 -28.43 -1.54
CA PHE A 66 7.47 -27.36 -2.29
C PHE A 66 7.17 -26.13 -1.42
N LEU A 67 6.71 -26.32 -0.18
CA LEU A 67 6.45 -25.21 0.74
C LEU A 67 7.76 -24.49 1.14
N SER A 68 8.84 -25.23 1.38
CA SER A 68 10.15 -24.64 1.71
C SER A 68 10.78 -23.92 0.51
N LEU A 69 10.67 -24.47 -0.71
CA LEU A 69 11.06 -23.79 -1.94
C LEU A 69 10.24 -22.50 -2.15
N GLY A 70 8.93 -22.55 -1.93
CA GLY A 70 8.06 -21.37 -2.00
C GLY A 70 8.49 -20.28 -1.02
N ALA A 71 8.79 -20.64 0.24
CA ALA A 71 9.27 -19.70 1.24
C ALA A 71 10.62 -19.07 0.84
N PHE A 72 11.56 -19.88 0.37
CA PHE A 72 12.88 -19.42 -0.07
C PHE A 72 12.79 -18.50 -1.30
N LEU A 73 12.00 -18.89 -2.31
CA LEU A 73 11.73 -18.07 -3.48
C LEU A 73 11.11 -16.73 -3.09
N GLY A 74 10.13 -16.73 -2.19
CA GLY A 74 9.50 -15.50 -1.71
C GLY A 74 10.44 -14.57 -0.95
N LEU A 75 11.41 -15.12 -0.21
CA LEU A 75 12.46 -14.34 0.43
C LEU A 75 13.37 -13.70 -0.63
N VAL A 76 13.89 -14.48 -1.57
CA VAL A 76 14.82 -13.98 -2.60
C VAL A 76 14.15 -12.94 -3.48
N LEU A 77 12.96 -13.23 -4.01
CA LEU A 77 12.19 -12.29 -4.84
C LEU A 77 11.75 -11.05 -4.06
N GLY A 78 11.48 -11.18 -2.76
CA GLY A 78 11.18 -10.08 -1.86
C GLY A 78 12.32 -9.08 -1.74
N ILE A 79 13.54 -9.60 -1.54
CA ILE A 79 14.78 -8.81 -1.50
C ILE A 79 15.04 -8.18 -2.86
N THR A 80 14.96 -8.96 -3.94
CA THR A 80 15.16 -8.47 -5.31
C THR A 80 14.22 -7.31 -5.65
N ASP A 81 12.91 -7.44 -5.37
CA ASP A 81 11.94 -6.38 -5.64
C ASP A 81 12.13 -5.14 -4.75
N HIS A 82 12.68 -5.29 -3.55
CA HIS A 82 13.06 -4.13 -2.75
C HIS A 82 14.25 -3.40 -3.36
N PHE A 83 15.30 -4.14 -3.70
CA PHE A 83 16.54 -3.57 -4.23
C PHE A 83 16.31 -2.84 -5.57
N LEU A 84 15.62 -3.51 -6.51
CA LEU A 84 15.31 -2.95 -7.83
C LEU A 84 14.49 -1.66 -7.74
N LYS A 85 13.45 -1.62 -6.89
CA LYS A 85 12.61 -0.44 -6.72
C LYS A 85 13.36 0.73 -6.08
N ASN A 86 14.23 0.47 -5.11
CA ASN A 86 14.95 1.54 -4.41
C ASN A 86 16.15 2.09 -5.18
N HIS A 87 16.84 1.26 -5.98
CA HIS A 87 18.09 1.66 -6.65
C HIS A 87 17.94 1.83 -8.16
N MET A 88 17.33 0.88 -8.86
CA MET A 88 17.37 0.84 -10.33
C MET A 88 16.19 1.55 -11.01
N PHE A 89 14.99 1.45 -10.42
CA PHE A 89 13.74 1.90 -11.05
C PHE A 89 13.22 3.25 -10.53
N LYS A 90 13.92 3.85 -9.57
CA LYS A 90 13.58 5.17 -9.05
C LYS A 90 13.68 6.21 -10.17
N ASN A 91 12.59 6.91 -10.45
CA ASN A 91 12.48 7.96 -11.48
C ASN A 91 12.69 7.50 -12.95
N ARG A 92 12.57 6.20 -13.24
CA ARG A 92 12.60 5.67 -14.62
C ARG A 92 11.19 5.48 -15.17
N SER A 93 11.05 5.48 -16.50
CA SER A 93 9.76 5.30 -17.16
C SER A 93 9.17 3.91 -16.86
N LEU A 94 7.84 3.82 -16.87
CA LEU A 94 7.13 2.56 -16.59
C LEU A 94 7.52 1.44 -17.57
N GLY A 95 7.66 1.76 -18.87
CA GLY A 95 8.09 0.79 -19.88
C GLY A 95 9.50 0.23 -19.63
N PHE A 96 10.45 1.08 -19.22
CA PHE A 96 11.80 0.64 -18.87
C PHE A 96 11.79 -0.33 -17.68
N ASN A 97 11.01 0.00 -16.64
CA ASN A 97 10.88 -0.82 -15.44
C ASN A 97 10.28 -2.20 -15.74
N ILE A 98 9.32 -2.29 -16.66
CA ILE A 98 8.70 -3.56 -17.07
C ILE A 98 9.68 -4.42 -17.88
N LEU A 99 10.36 -3.84 -18.88
CA LEU A 99 11.22 -4.61 -19.79
C LEU A 99 12.50 -5.09 -19.10
N ILE A 100 13.29 -4.17 -18.53
CA ILE A 100 14.56 -4.52 -17.88
C ILE A 100 14.31 -5.31 -16.60
N GLY A 101 13.29 -4.93 -15.83
CA GLY A 101 12.86 -5.69 -14.67
C GLY A 101 12.45 -7.11 -15.04
N GLY A 102 11.62 -7.28 -16.07
CA GLY A 102 11.16 -8.59 -16.54
C GLY A 102 12.31 -9.53 -16.91
N ILE A 103 13.28 -9.04 -17.71
CA ILE A 103 14.46 -9.81 -18.10
C ILE A 103 15.30 -10.19 -16.87
N PHE A 104 15.56 -9.22 -15.97
CA PHE A 104 16.33 -9.48 -14.76
C PHE A 104 15.65 -10.51 -13.84
N TYR A 105 14.34 -10.36 -13.62
CA TYR A 105 13.55 -11.32 -12.83
C TYR A 105 13.61 -12.72 -13.44
N PHE A 106 13.40 -12.83 -14.75
CA PHE A 106 13.43 -14.12 -15.44
C PHE A 106 14.80 -14.81 -15.33
N SER A 107 15.89 -14.06 -15.49
CA SER A 107 17.25 -14.57 -15.35
C SER A 107 17.55 -15.04 -13.94
N VAL A 108 17.23 -14.22 -12.92
CA VAL A 108 17.41 -14.59 -11.50
C VAL A 108 16.61 -15.85 -11.18
N LEU A 109 15.38 -15.93 -11.65
CA LEU A 109 14.48 -17.05 -11.39
C LEU A 109 14.98 -18.36 -12.02
N THR A 110 15.48 -18.29 -13.25
CA THR A 110 16.05 -19.45 -13.95
C THR A 110 17.31 -19.98 -13.25
N ILE A 111 18.21 -19.07 -12.83
CA ILE A 111 19.42 -19.43 -12.08
C ILE A 111 19.03 -20.06 -10.74
N LEU A 112 18.08 -19.44 -10.04
CA LEU A 112 17.64 -19.88 -8.71
C LEU A 112 16.98 -21.26 -8.74
N ILE A 113 16.07 -21.52 -9.69
CA ILE A 113 15.45 -22.84 -9.85
C ILE A 113 16.51 -23.91 -10.20
N SER A 114 17.46 -23.57 -11.07
CA SER A 114 18.55 -24.48 -11.46
C SER A 114 19.45 -24.83 -10.27
N PHE A 115 19.77 -23.82 -9.43
CA PHE A 115 20.52 -24.01 -8.19
C PHE A 115 19.74 -24.85 -7.17
N LEU A 116 18.46 -24.55 -6.96
CA LEU A 116 17.60 -25.28 -6.03
C LEU A 116 17.45 -26.74 -6.44
N ARG A 117 17.31 -27.02 -7.74
CA ARG A 117 17.36 -28.38 -8.26
C ARG A 117 18.63 -29.10 -7.84
N TYR A 118 19.80 -28.49 -8.09
CA TYR A 118 21.09 -29.09 -7.76
C TYR A 118 21.16 -29.45 -6.27
N VAL A 119 20.78 -28.51 -5.39
CA VAL A 119 20.76 -28.73 -3.94
C VAL A 119 19.80 -29.85 -3.55
N VAL A 120 18.57 -29.83 -4.07
CA VAL A 120 17.54 -30.83 -3.75
C VAL A 120 17.96 -32.22 -4.18
N VAL A 121 18.46 -32.34 -5.41
CA VAL A 121 18.76 -33.64 -6.02
C VAL A 121 20.04 -34.24 -5.44
N GLU A 122 21.09 -33.46 -5.19
CA GLU A 122 22.36 -34.01 -4.71
C GLU A 122 22.43 -34.16 -3.19
N TYR A 123 21.74 -33.31 -2.42
CA TYR A 123 21.92 -33.27 -0.96
C TYR A 123 20.66 -33.59 -0.16
N LEU A 124 19.46 -33.38 -0.70
CA LEU A 124 18.21 -33.47 0.06
C LEU A 124 17.29 -34.61 -0.39
N SER A 125 17.60 -35.30 -1.50
CA SER A 125 16.69 -36.28 -2.11
C SER A 125 16.31 -37.39 -1.12
N GLY A 126 17.28 -37.97 -0.43
CA GLY A 126 17.05 -39.03 0.55
C GLY A 126 16.25 -38.63 1.80
N ALA A 127 16.12 -37.33 2.09
CA ALA A 127 15.35 -36.84 3.23
C ALA A 127 13.86 -36.60 2.90
N PHE A 128 13.54 -36.30 1.64
CA PHE A 128 12.19 -35.89 1.23
C PHE A 128 11.53 -36.85 0.21
N LEU A 129 12.33 -37.58 -0.55
CA LEU A 129 11.87 -38.43 -1.64
C LEU A 129 12.12 -39.89 -1.30
N ASN A 130 11.16 -40.76 -1.62
CA ASN A 130 11.44 -42.19 -1.69
C ASN A 130 12.15 -42.50 -3.02
N GLN A 131 12.81 -43.67 -3.09
CA GLN A 131 13.61 -44.06 -4.26
C GLN A 131 12.81 -44.04 -5.58
N TYR A 132 11.53 -44.40 -5.51
CA TYR A 132 10.63 -44.37 -6.68
C TYR A 132 10.39 -42.93 -7.18
N THR A 133 10.05 -42.00 -6.28
CA THR A 133 9.79 -40.59 -6.62
C THR A 133 11.08 -39.91 -7.12
N GLU A 134 12.21 -40.18 -6.48
CA GLU A 134 13.51 -39.63 -6.89
C GLU A 134 13.87 -40.02 -8.34
N ASN A 135 13.70 -41.30 -8.69
CA ASN A 135 13.96 -41.79 -10.04
C ASN A 135 13.08 -41.09 -11.08
N ILE A 136 11.78 -40.93 -10.79
CA ILE A 136 10.86 -40.22 -11.70
C ILE A 136 11.30 -38.77 -11.91
N VAL A 137 11.65 -38.06 -10.84
CA VAL A 137 12.08 -36.65 -10.89
C VAL A 137 13.38 -36.50 -11.67
N ARG A 138 14.38 -37.37 -11.45
CA ARG A 138 15.67 -37.33 -12.14
C ARG A 138 15.52 -37.56 -13.64
N LEU A 139 14.75 -38.59 -14.03
CA LEU A 139 14.56 -38.94 -15.45
C LEU A 139 13.76 -37.88 -16.22
N ASN A 140 12.76 -37.27 -15.59
CA ASN A 140 11.82 -36.37 -16.26
C ASN A 140 12.06 -34.88 -15.92
N TRP A 141 13.25 -34.54 -15.41
CA TRP A 141 13.55 -33.19 -14.92
C TRP A 141 13.27 -32.10 -15.96
N LYS A 142 13.54 -32.36 -17.26
CA LYS A 142 13.30 -31.38 -18.33
C LYS A 142 11.84 -30.89 -18.33
N PHE A 143 10.88 -31.78 -18.13
CA PHE A 143 9.46 -31.44 -18.11
C PHE A 143 9.08 -30.71 -16.81
N TYR A 144 9.54 -31.21 -15.66
CA TYR A 144 9.32 -30.52 -14.38
C TYR A 144 9.90 -29.10 -14.37
N ASN A 145 11.08 -28.90 -14.96
CA ASN A 145 11.69 -27.58 -15.08
C ASN A 145 10.83 -26.61 -15.89
N VAL A 146 10.28 -27.06 -17.04
CA VAL A 146 9.39 -26.22 -17.86
C VAL A 146 8.09 -25.91 -17.11
N ILE A 147 7.51 -26.89 -16.41
CA ILE A 147 6.29 -26.69 -15.61
C ILE A 147 6.56 -25.68 -14.49
N ILE A 148 7.62 -25.87 -13.70
CA ILE A 148 7.97 -24.98 -12.58
C ILE A 148 8.28 -23.56 -13.10
N LEU A 149 9.08 -23.44 -14.17
CA LEU A 149 9.45 -22.14 -14.73
C LEU A 149 8.25 -21.38 -15.29
N SER A 150 7.41 -22.04 -16.09
CA SER A 150 6.21 -21.43 -16.68
C SER A 150 5.19 -21.03 -15.61
N TYR A 151 4.94 -21.91 -14.62
CA TYR A 151 4.07 -21.61 -13.49
C TYR A 151 4.60 -20.44 -12.67
N THR A 152 5.90 -20.42 -12.36
CA THR A 152 6.51 -19.35 -11.57
C THR A 152 6.50 -18.03 -12.33
N LEU A 153 6.73 -18.03 -13.64
CA LEU A 153 6.58 -16.83 -14.47
C LEU A 153 5.13 -16.31 -14.42
N PHE A 154 4.14 -17.19 -14.60
CA PHE A 154 2.73 -16.81 -14.51
C PHE A 154 2.37 -16.24 -13.14
N MET A 155 2.76 -16.89 -12.05
CA MET A 155 2.48 -16.42 -10.68
C MET A 155 3.21 -15.11 -10.36
N THR A 156 4.36 -14.85 -10.98
CA THR A 156 5.04 -13.54 -10.88
C THR A 156 4.21 -12.44 -11.55
N LEU A 157 3.57 -12.72 -12.70
CA LEU A 157 2.64 -11.78 -13.34
C LEU A 157 1.41 -11.52 -12.47
N VAL A 158 0.83 -12.58 -11.87
CA VAL A 158 -0.29 -12.45 -10.92
C VAL A 158 0.10 -11.59 -9.71
N LEU A 159 1.27 -11.84 -9.11
CA LEU A 159 1.77 -11.05 -7.99
C LEU A 159 2.04 -9.59 -8.39
N SER A 160 2.59 -9.36 -9.59
CA SER A 160 2.79 -8.03 -10.16
C SER A 160 1.47 -7.28 -10.32
N PHE A 161 0.44 -7.96 -10.85
CA PHE A 161 -0.90 -7.40 -10.97
C PHE A 161 -1.49 -7.03 -9.59
N ILE A 162 -1.42 -7.94 -8.61
CA ILE A 162 -1.88 -7.67 -7.23
C ILE A 162 -1.16 -6.43 -6.66
N ASN A 163 0.16 -6.33 -6.84
CA ASN A 163 0.94 -5.18 -6.37
C ASN A 163 0.55 -3.88 -7.08
N GLN A 164 0.30 -3.91 -8.38
CA GLN A 164 -0.14 -2.73 -9.15
C GLN A 164 -1.53 -2.27 -8.70
N MET A 165 -2.47 -3.21 -8.51
CA MET A 165 -3.79 -2.91 -7.95
C MET A 165 -3.68 -2.32 -6.54
N THR A 166 -2.77 -2.85 -5.70
CA THR A 166 -2.52 -2.31 -4.35
C THR A 166 -2.04 -0.86 -4.40
N ASN A 167 -1.14 -0.55 -5.33
CA ASN A 167 -0.60 0.80 -5.48
C ASN A 167 -1.65 1.79 -6.03
N LYS A 168 -2.55 1.32 -6.91
CA LYS A 168 -3.59 2.16 -7.51
C LYS A 168 -4.72 2.49 -6.54
N PHE A 169 -5.28 1.48 -5.87
CA PHE A 169 -6.44 1.66 -4.99
C PHE A 169 -6.05 1.97 -3.55
N GLY A 170 -4.76 1.86 -3.20
CA GLY A 170 -4.28 1.89 -1.83
C GLY A 170 -4.30 0.49 -1.19
N PRO A 171 -3.55 0.32 -0.07
CA PRO A 171 -3.54 -0.94 0.64
C PRO A 171 -4.98 -1.34 1.03
N GLY A 172 -5.24 -2.65 1.19
CA GLY A 172 -6.46 -3.22 1.78
C GLY A 172 -7.78 -3.01 1.03
N LEU A 173 -7.79 -2.20 -0.03
CA LEU A 173 -8.99 -1.93 -0.83
C LEU A 173 -9.19 -2.95 -1.97
N ILE A 174 -8.18 -3.74 -2.34
CA ILE A 174 -8.28 -4.74 -3.42
C ILE A 174 -9.34 -5.79 -3.13
N LEU A 175 -9.32 -6.42 -1.96
CA LEU A 175 -10.25 -7.52 -1.68
C LEU A 175 -11.70 -7.01 -1.59
N PRO A 176 -12.01 -5.90 -0.88
CA PRO A 176 -13.32 -5.26 -0.97
C PRO A 176 -13.74 -4.92 -2.41
N PHE A 177 -12.82 -4.43 -3.24
CA PHE A 177 -13.10 -4.10 -4.64
C PHE A 177 -13.42 -5.35 -5.47
N LEU A 178 -12.62 -6.42 -5.35
CA LEU A 178 -12.84 -7.70 -6.03
C LEU A 178 -14.13 -8.37 -5.59
N LEU A 179 -14.48 -8.27 -4.30
CA LEU A 179 -15.74 -8.78 -3.75
C LEU A 179 -16.94 -7.86 -4.04
N GLY A 180 -16.72 -6.71 -4.70
CA GLY A 180 -17.78 -5.78 -5.07
C GLY A 180 -18.41 -5.01 -3.90
N LYS A 181 -17.70 -4.88 -2.75
CA LYS A 181 -18.21 -4.22 -1.53
C LYS A 181 -18.75 -2.82 -1.82
N PHE A 182 -18.09 -2.05 -2.68
CA PHE A 182 -18.43 -0.66 -2.98
C PHE A 182 -19.34 -0.50 -4.21
N ARG A 183 -19.79 -1.59 -4.85
CA ARG A 183 -20.76 -1.49 -5.97
C ARG A 183 -22.07 -0.86 -5.53
N TYR A 184 -22.44 -1.06 -4.26
CA TYR A 184 -23.58 -0.41 -3.65
C TYR A 184 -23.12 0.56 -2.55
N PRO A 185 -23.87 1.65 -2.34
CA PRO A 185 -23.58 2.62 -1.29
C PRO A 185 -23.41 1.94 0.08
N THR A 186 -22.26 2.14 0.71
CA THR A 186 -21.94 1.57 2.02
C THR A 186 -21.54 2.67 2.99
N GLU A 187 -22.14 2.69 4.18
CA GLU A 187 -21.76 3.64 5.22
C GLU A 187 -20.41 3.29 5.86
N GLU A 188 -19.52 4.28 5.93
CA GLU A 188 -18.26 4.22 6.66
C GLU A 188 -18.10 5.46 7.54
N ASN A 189 -17.62 5.28 8.76
CA ASN A 189 -17.23 6.42 9.60
C ASN A 189 -15.76 6.73 9.34
N ARG A 190 -15.42 7.95 8.96
CA ARG A 190 -14.07 8.33 8.53
C ARG A 190 -13.71 9.73 9.03
N LEU A 191 -12.42 9.95 9.26
CA LEU A 191 -11.84 11.29 9.36
C LEU A 191 -11.32 11.70 7.98
N PHE A 192 -11.63 12.92 7.57
CA PHE A 192 -11.03 13.58 6.41
C PHE A 192 -10.20 14.78 6.87
N MET A 193 -9.03 14.94 6.27
CA MET A 193 -8.18 16.11 6.37
C MET A 193 -7.92 16.66 4.98
N PHE A 194 -8.25 17.93 4.80
CA PHE A 194 -7.94 18.70 3.60
C PHE A 194 -6.63 19.44 3.87
N LEU A 195 -5.62 19.27 3.02
CA LEU A 195 -4.33 19.96 3.11
C LEU A 195 -4.18 20.87 1.89
N ASP A 196 -4.27 22.17 2.09
CA ASP A 196 -4.18 23.19 1.04
C ASP A 196 -2.89 24.01 1.15
N LEU A 197 -2.29 24.39 0.03
CA LEU A 197 -1.06 25.17 0.03
C LEU A 197 -1.34 26.64 0.36
N LYS A 198 -0.64 27.18 1.37
CA LYS A 198 -0.77 28.59 1.75
C LYS A 198 -0.31 29.51 0.61
N ASP A 199 -1.16 30.50 0.29
CA ASP A 199 -0.89 31.56 -0.70
C ASP A 199 -0.52 31.03 -2.11
N SER A 200 -1.13 29.92 -2.51
CA SER A 200 -0.78 29.20 -3.75
C SER A 200 -0.91 30.02 -5.03
N THR A 201 -1.94 30.85 -5.17
CA THR A 201 -2.11 31.74 -6.34
C THR A 201 -0.93 32.71 -6.49
N LYS A 202 -0.54 33.38 -5.39
CA LYS A 202 0.61 34.30 -5.39
C LYS A 202 1.91 33.56 -5.69
N LEU A 203 2.04 32.33 -5.19
CA LEU A 203 3.21 31.51 -5.46
C LEU A 203 3.28 31.07 -6.93
N ALA A 204 2.15 30.70 -7.54
CA ALA A 204 2.06 30.33 -8.95
C ALA A 204 2.44 31.49 -9.87
N GLU A 205 1.97 32.70 -9.57
CA GLU A 205 2.35 33.94 -10.27
C GLU A 205 3.86 34.20 -10.17
N LYS A 206 4.44 34.05 -8.97
CA LYS A 206 5.86 34.31 -8.72
C LYS A 206 6.79 33.28 -9.37
N LEU A 207 6.41 31.99 -9.36
CA LEU A 207 7.25 30.91 -9.87
C LEU A 207 7.06 30.65 -11.36
N GLY A 208 5.90 30.99 -11.92
CA GLY A 208 5.46 30.55 -13.23
C GLY A 208 5.01 29.08 -13.24
N HIS A 209 4.14 28.74 -14.20
CA HIS A 209 3.39 27.47 -14.19
C HIS A 209 4.25 26.19 -14.13
N ILE A 210 5.36 26.12 -14.88
CA ILE A 210 6.21 24.91 -14.92
C ILE A 210 6.89 24.69 -13.57
N LYS A 211 7.49 25.75 -13.01
CA LYS A 211 8.24 25.68 -11.76
C LYS A 211 7.32 25.48 -10.56
N TYR A 212 6.13 26.10 -10.59
CA TYR A 212 5.07 25.85 -9.62
C TYR A 212 4.56 24.40 -9.69
N SER A 213 4.33 23.86 -10.88
CA SER A 213 3.90 22.46 -11.03
C SER A 213 4.96 21.48 -10.50
N ALA A 214 6.25 21.74 -10.73
CA ALA A 214 7.33 20.94 -10.16
C ALA A 214 7.38 21.05 -8.62
N PHE A 215 7.17 22.26 -8.08
CA PHE A 215 7.09 22.51 -6.64
C PHE A 215 5.95 21.72 -5.98
N ILE A 216 4.76 21.72 -6.58
CA ILE A 216 3.60 20.95 -6.10
C ILE A 216 3.87 19.45 -6.16
N GLN A 217 4.39 18.96 -7.30
CA GLN A 217 4.71 17.55 -7.47
C GLN A 217 5.70 17.07 -6.40
N GLU A 218 6.76 17.83 -6.15
CA GLU A 218 7.75 17.48 -5.13
C GLU A 218 7.19 17.55 -3.71
N SER A 219 6.35 18.55 -3.43
CA SER A 219 5.65 18.68 -2.15
C SER A 219 4.76 17.46 -1.88
N PHE A 220 3.99 17.01 -2.88
CA PHE A 220 3.15 15.81 -2.79
C PHE A 220 3.98 14.53 -2.64
N MET A 221 5.13 14.43 -3.33
CA MET A 221 6.05 13.31 -3.13
C MET A 221 6.59 13.25 -1.69
N ASP A 222 6.82 14.40 -1.06
CA ASP A 222 7.25 14.48 0.32
C ASP A 222 6.13 14.12 1.31
N ILE A 223 4.90 14.58 1.06
CA ILE A 223 3.70 14.15 1.81
C ILE A 223 3.53 12.63 1.71
N ASN A 224 3.62 12.07 0.50
CA ASN A 224 3.44 10.64 0.23
C ASN A 224 4.42 9.74 1.00
N GLN A 225 5.62 10.23 1.31
CA GLN A 225 6.59 9.49 2.11
C GLN A 225 6.18 9.36 3.59
N ILE A 226 5.27 10.21 4.05
CA ILE A 226 4.78 10.24 5.43
C ILE A 226 3.46 9.48 5.56
N VAL A 227 2.62 9.49 4.51
CA VAL A 227 1.28 8.86 4.46
C VAL A 227 1.27 7.47 5.11
N LYS A 228 2.18 6.58 4.69
CA LYS A 228 2.22 5.21 5.21
C LYS A 228 2.52 5.15 6.70
N LYS A 229 3.46 5.97 7.19
CA LYS A 229 3.91 5.95 8.60
C LYS A 229 2.78 6.27 9.59
N TYR A 230 1.77 7.03 9.14
CA TYR A 230 0.63 7.46 9.96
C TYR A 230 -0.69 6.84 9.53
N ASP A 231 -0.63 5.69 8.84
CA ASP A 231 -1.81 4.92 8.39
C ASP A 231 -2.81 5.75 7.56
N ALA A 232 -2.32 6.80 6.92
CA ALA A 232 -3.12 7.73 6.15
C ALA A 232 -3.44 7.16 4.77
N GLN A 233 -4.61 7.51 4.23
CA GLN A 233 -5.03 7.13 2.88
C GLN A 233 -5.23 8.39 2.06
N ILE A 234 -4.44 8.57 0.99
CA ILE A 234 -4.70 9.63 0.00
C ILE A 234 -6.02 9.29 -0.68
N TYR A 235 -7.00 10.18 -0.54
CA TYR A 235 -8.26 10.08 -1.24
C TYR A 235 -8.13 10.68 -2.65
N GLN A 236 -7.70 11.93 -2.74
CA GLN A 236 -7.54 12.62 -4.02
C GLN A 236 -6.52 13.77 -3.94
N TYR A 237 -5.99 14.13 -5.11
CA TYR A 237 -5.26 15.38 -5.33
C TYR A 237 -6.17 16.31 -6.13
N VAL A 238 -6.35 17.55 -5.67
CA VAL A 238 -7.22 18.56 -6.31
C VAL A 238 -6.42 19.84 -6.47
N GLY A 239 -5.84 20.05 -7.65
CA GLY A 239 -4.92 21.18 -7.86
C GLY A 239 -3.69 21.08 -6.96
N ASP A 240 -3.57 22.01 -6.03
CA ASP A 240 -2.55 22.12 -4.99
C ASP A 240 -2.99 21.59 -3.62
N GLU A 241 -4.22 21.07 -3.53
CA GLU A 241 -4.77 20.43 -2.35
C GLU A 241 -4.58 18.91 -2.36
N VAL A 242 -4.32 18.34 -1.18
CA VAL A 242 -4.34 16.90 -0.93
C VAL A 242 -5.43 16.57 0.08
N VAL A 243 -6.35 15.68 -0.29
CA VAL A 243 -7.34 15.15 0.65
C VAL A 243 -6.88 13.80 1.17
N VAL A 244 -6.79 13.68 2.48
CA VAL A 244 -6.31 12.51 3.19
C VAL A 244 -7.39 12.01 4.13
N SER A 245 -7.51 10.68 4.27
CA SER A 245 -8.56 10.08 5.09
C SER A 245 -8.07 8.91 5.93
N TRP A 246 -8.80 8.66 7.03
CA TRP A 246 -8.61 7.54 7.93
C TRP A 246 -9.97 6.92 8.23
N PRO A 247 -10.16 5.60 8.05
CA PRO A 247 -11.34 4.95 8.58
C PRO A 247 -11.36 5.04 10.12
N LEU A 248 -12.53 5.23 10.74
CA LEU A 248 -12.66 5.28 12.20
C LEU A 248 -12.95 3.89 12.79
N GLY A 249 -12.71 3.76 14.10
CA GLY A 249 -12.91 2.52 14.88
C GLY A 249 -11.68 1.62 14.97
N CYS A 250 -10.75 1.75 14.05
CA CYS A 250 -9.50 1.00 13.98
C CYS A 250 -8.27 1.85 14.30
N TRP A 251 -8.39 3.17 14.22
CA TRP A 251 -7.28 4.09 14.17
C TRP A 251 -7.47 5.21 15.18
N ASN A 252 -6.36 5.68 15.74
CA ASN A 252 -6.37 6.76 16.70
C ASN A 252 -6.38 8.10 15.95
N THR A 253 -7.43 8.90 16.13
CA THR A 253 -7.60 10.21 15.50
C THR A 253 -6.40 11.16 15.73
N SER A 254 -5.64 10.98 16.83
CA SER A 254 -4.42 11.78 17.06
C SER A 254 -3.37 11.59 15.97
N LEU A 255 -3.32 10.43 15.31
CA LEU A 255 -2.40 10.16 14.20
C LEU A 255 -2.60 11.11 13.02
N ALA A 256 -3.83 11.57 12.79
CA ALA A 256 -4.10 12.54 11.73
C ALA A 256 -3.42 13.90 12.03
N ILE A 257 -3.42 14.31 13.30
CA ILE A 257 -2.77 15.55 13.74
C ILE A 257 -1.25 15.38 13.73
N GLU A 258 -0.74 14.25 14.22
CA GLU A 258 0.68 13.90 14.17
C GLU A 258 1.21 13.83 12.72
N PHE A 259 0.40 13.30 11.80
CA PHE A 259 0.69 13.28 10.36
C PHE A 259 0.93 14.69 9.81
N PHE A 260 0.03 15.64 10.12
CA PHE A 260 0.15 17.02 9.64
C PHE A 260 1.45 17.67 10.10
N PHE A 261 1.78 17.56 11.39
CA PHE A 261 3.03 18.14 11.90
C PHE A 261 4.27 17.41 11.37
N ALA A 262 4.20 16.11 11.15
CA ALA A 262 5.27 15.35 10.51
C ALA A 262 5.52 15.82 9.06
N VAL A 263 4.47 16.18 8.32
CA VAL A 263 4.57 16.79 6.98
C VAL A 263 5.35 18.09 7.04
N HIS A 264 4.96 19.01 7.93
CA HIS A 264 5.68 20.28 8.10
C HIS A 264 7.14 20.07 8.52
N LYS A 265 7.40 19.17 9.47
CA LYS A 265 8.76 18.83 9.91
C LYS A 265 9.62 18.33 8.76
N ARG A 266 9.05 17.55 7.84
CA ARG A 266 9.76 17.08 6.64
C ARG A 266 10.11 18.22 5.70
N PHE A 267 9.20 19.16 5.45
CA PHE A 267 9.50 20.34 4.64
C PHE A 267 10.62 21.18 5.28
N GLN A 268 10.60 21.34 6.61
CA GLN A 268 11.67 22.05 7.32
C GLN A 268 13.02 21.34 7.21
N ASN A 269 13.06 20.01 7.36
CA ASN A 269 14.28 19.23 7.17
C ASN A 269 14.86 19.37 5.74
N LYS A 270 13.99 19.60 4.75
CA LYS A 270 14.36 19.83 3.35
C LYS A 270 14.42 21.31 2.96
N LYS A 271 14.35 22.24 3.91
CA LYS A 271 14.28 23.69 3.65
C LYS A 271 15.35 24.18 2.68
N GLY A 272 16.61 23.75 2.86
CA GLY A 272 17.70 24.16 1.98
C GLY A 272 17.50 23.73 0.52
N HIS A 273 16.94 22.54 0.29
CA HIS A 273 16.62 22.06 -1.05
C HIS A 273 15.53 22.92 -1.70
N TYR A 274 14.43 23.14 -0.98
CA TYR A 274 13.29 23.92 -1.47
C TYR A 274 13.65 25.38 -1.74
N LEU A 275 14.43 26.02 -0.85
CA LEU A 275 14.92 27.38 -1.06
C LEU A 275 15.85 27.47 -2.28
N LYS A 276 16.74 26.49 -2.48
CA LYS A 276 17.64 26.47 -3.64
C LYS A 276 16.88 26.36 -4.97
N HIS A 277 15.88 25.49 -5.06
CA HIS A 277 15.19 25.21 -6.32
C HIS A 277 14.05 26.19 -6.57
N TYR A 278 13.29 26.56 -5.54
CA TYR A 278 12.04 27.30 -5.65
C TYR A 278 12.05 28.65 -4.93
N ASN A 279 13.08 28.96 -4.12
CA ASN A 279 13.10 30.15 -3.25
C ASN A 279 11.86 30.25 -2.35
N HIS A 280 11.28 29.11 -2.00
CA HIS A 280 10.09 28.99 -1.17
C HIS A 280 10.05 27.62 -0.51
N VAL A 281 9.57 27.53 0.74
CA VAL A 281 9.36 26.27 1.46
C VAL A 281 7.86 25.99 1.49
N PRO A 282 7.39 24.76 1.20
CA PRO A 282 5.96 24.46 1.26
C PRO A 282 5.40 24.66 2.66
N ILE A 283 4.25 25.32 2.74
CA ILE A 283 3.47 25.52 3.96
C ILE A 283 2.03 25.15 3.65
N PHE A 284 1.56 24.05 4.21
CA PHE A 284 0.18 23.60 4.06
C PHE A 284 -0.67 24.01 5.26
N LYS A 285 -1.89 24.47 4.99
CA LYS A 285 -2.97 24.61 5.96
C LYS A 285 -3.78 23.32 5.99
N ALA A 286 -4.44 23.01 7.11
CA ALA A 286 -5.25 21.82 7.22
C ALA A 286 -6.57 22.03 7.97
N GLY A 287 -7.64 21.46 7.43
CA GLY A 287 -8.92 21.31 8.10
C GLY A 287 -9.28 19.85 8.29
N ALA A 288 -9.63 19.44 9.51
CA ALA A 288 -10.02 18.06 9.80
C ALA A 288 -11.40 17.93 10.45
N HIS A 289 -12.19 17.00 9.92
CA HIS A 289 -13.49 16.61 10.48
C HIS A 289 -13.69 15.10 10.39
N GLN A 290 -14.45 14.55 11.33
CA GLN A 290 -14.79 13.13 11.36
C GLN A 290 -16.30 12.92 11.39
N GLY A 291 -16.77 11.90 10.69
CA GLY A 291 -18.18 11.57 10.62
C GLY A 291 -18.50 10.49 9.59
N LEU A 292 -19.80 10.22 9.47
CA LEU A 292 -20.35 9.22 8.56
C LEU A 292 -20.27 9.69 7.11
N VAL A 293 -19.81 8.81 6.23
CA VAL A 293 -19.82 9.00 4.79
C VAL A 293 -20.36 7.76 4.11
N THR A 294 -20.93 7.96 2.93
CA THR A 294 -21.33 6.88 2.02
C THR A 294 -20.21 6.65 1.02
N ALA A 295 -19.58 5.48 1.08
CA ALA A 295 -18.59 5.03 0.10
C ALA A 295 -19.28 4.27 -1.04
N VAL A 296 -18.99 4.66 -2.28
CA VAL A 296 -19.56 4.02 -3.49
C VAL A 296 -18.56 4.04 -4.63
N GLU A 297 -18.49 2.97 -5.43
CA GLU A 297 -17.72 2.90 -6.66
C GLU A 297 -18.44 3.74 -7.73
N VAL A 298 -17.76 4.76 -8.26
CA VAL A 298 -18.26 5.63 -9.32
C VAL A 298 -17.40 5.54 -10.57
N GLY A 299 -18.02 5.86 -11.71
CA GLY A 299 -17.38 5.84 -13.01
C GLY A 299 -17.47 4.50 -13.72
N ASP A 300 -17.48 4.56 -15.05
CA ASP A 300 -17.53 3.43 -15.96
C ASP A 300 -16.17 3.22 -16.66
N ILE A 301 -15.54 4.33 -17.08
CA ILE A 301 -14.21 4.37 -17.72
C ILE A 301 -13.09 4.46 -16.68
N LYS A 302 -13.23 5.36 -15.70
CA LYS A 302 -12.28 5.54 -14.59
C LYS A 302 -13.00 5.24 -13.27
N ARG A 303 -12.93 3.98 -12.84
CA ARG A 303 -13.59 3.53 -11.61
C ARG A 303 -12.80 3.94 -10.38
N GLU A 304 -13.43 4.66 -9.48
CA GLU A 304 -12.85 5.14 -8.22
C GLU A 304 -13.88 5.03 -7.10
N ILE A 305 -13.42 4.92 -5.85
CA ILE A 305 -14.31 4.98 -4.69
C ILE A 305 -14.56 6.46 -4.41
N ALA A 306 -15.79 6.91 -4.54
CA ALA A 306 -16.22 8.23 -4.09
C ALA A 306 -16.78 8.14 -2.67
N TYR A 307 -16.48 9.16 -1.86
CA TYR A 307 -17.11 9.38 -0.58
C TYR A 307 -18.10 10.53 -0.70
N HIS A 308 -19.36 10.25 -0.38
CA HIS A 308 -20.43 11.25 -0.32
C HIS A 308 -20.86 11.47 1.12
N GLY A 309 -21.23 12.70 1.44
CA GLY A 309 -21.72 13.08 2.75
C GLY A 309 -21.17 14.42 3.20
N ASP A 310 -21.84 14.99 4.19
CA ASP A 310 -21.51 16.32 4.71
C ASP A 310 -20.13 16.37 5.39
N THR A 311 -19.59 15.22 5.80
CA THR A 311 -18.28 15.16 6.48
C THR A 311 -17.14 15.75 5.65
N LEU A 312 -17.11 15.52 4.33
CA LEU A 312 -16.07 16.08 3.45
C LEU A 312 -16.23 17.60 3.34
N ASN A 313 -17.47 18.07 3.15
CA ASN A 313 -17.78 19.49 3.02
C ASN A 313 -17.47 20.27 4.30
N VAL A 314 -17.73 19.69 5.47
CA VAL A 314 -17.36 20.30 6.75
C VAL A 314 -15.85 20.37 6.91
N ALA A 315 -15.12 19.31 6.54
CA ALA A 315 -13.66 19.30 6.62
C ALA A 315 -13.02 20.37 5.71
N SER A 316 -13.46 20.48 4.46
CA SER A 316 -12.95 21.50 3.53
C SER A 316 -13.28 22.93 3.98
N ARG A 317 -14.48 23.16 4.52
CA ARG A 317 -14.86 24.48 5.06
C ARG A 317 -14.04 24.84 6.30
N ILE A 318 -13.73 23.88 7.17
CA ILE A 318 -12.83 24.10 8.31
C ILE A 318 -11.41 24.43 7.83
N GLU A 319 -10.93 23.80 6.76
CA GLU A 319 -9.65 24.17 6.13
C GLU A 319 -9.68 25.63 5.69
N GLY A 320 -10.74 26.06 5.00
CA GLY A 320 -10.88 27.43 4.53
C GLY A 320 -10.79 28.47 5.67
N LEU A 321 -11.27 28.14 6.87
CA LEU A 321 -11.17 29.00 8.06
C LEU A 321 -9.72 29.23 8.52
N CYS A 322 -8.77 28.36 8.15
CA CYS A 322 -7.36 28.52 8.51
C CYS A 322 -6.80 29.87 8.03
N LYS A 323 -7.26 30.36 6.87
CA LYS A 323 -6.86 31.67 6.34
C LYS A 323 -7.37 32.82 7.22
N THR A 324 -8.61 32.73 7.68
CA THR A 324 -9.25 33.76 8.52
C THR A 324 -8.60 33.87 9.89
N TYR A 325 -8.23 32.74 10.50
CA TYR A 325 -7.64 32.70 11.84
C TYR A 325 -6.10 32.71 11.84
N ASP A 326 -5.49 32.74 10.66
CA ASP A 326 -4.04 32.55 10.43
C ASP A 326 -3.47 31.38 11.24
N LYS A 327 -4.12 30.21 11.11
CA LYS A 327 -3.71 28.95 11.75
C LYS A 327 -3.32 27.92 10.71
N LEU A 328 -2.37 27.08 11.07
CA LEU A 328 -1.92 25.99 10.20
C LEU A 328 -2.89 24.81 10.21
N ILE A 329 -3.55 24.52 11.34
CA ILE A 329 -4.51 23.43 11.43
C ILE A 329 -5.71 23.82 12.30
N LEU A 330 -6.89 23.54 11.78
CA LEU A 330 -8.16 23.64 12.49
C LEU A 330 -8.86 22.28 12.48
N ILE A 331 -9.48 21.93 13.60
CA ILE A 331 -10.20 20.67 13.77
C ILE A 331 -11.61 20.94 14.30
N SER A 332 -12.57 20.13 13.88
CA SER A 332 -13.91 20.15 14.48
C SER A 332 -13.92 19.62 15.92
N GLY A 333 -14.95 19.98 16.69
CA GLY A 333 -15.18 19.44 18.03
C GLY A 333 -15.26 17.91 18.05
N LYS A 334 -15.87 17.28 17.03
CA LYS A 334 -15.88 15.82 16.90
C LYS A 334 -14.50 15.20 16.87
N VAL A 335 -13.52 15.84 16.22
CA VAL A 335 -12.14 15.35 16.20
C VAL A 335 -11.49 15.52 17.58
N ASN A 336 -11.78 16.64 18.25
CA ASN A 336 -11.27 16.96 19.59
C ASN A 336 -11.84 16.10 20.73
N GLU A 337 -12.91 15.33 20.48
CA GLU A 337 -13.44 14.34 21.46
C GLU A 337 -12.40 13.27 21.83
N ASN A 338 -11.36 13.07 21.01
CA ASN A 338 -10.27 12.17 21.34
C ASN A 338 -9.29 12.80 22.36
N PRO A 339 -9.23 12.29 23.60
CA PRO A 339 -8.45 12.90 24.68
C PRO A 339 -6.93 12.91 24.40
N LYS A 340 -6.44 12.01 23.54
CA LYS A 340 -5.02 11.97 23.18
C LYS A 340 -4.56 13.22 22.43
N ILE A 341 -5.47 13.93 21.75
CA ILE A 341 -5.12 15.17 21.06
C ILE A 341 -4.68 16.23 22.08
N ALA A 342 -5.47 16.47 23.13
CA ALA A 342 -5.11 17.41 24.20
C ALA A 342 -3.91 16.94 25.04
N GLN A 343 -3.65 15.64 25.12
CA GLN A 343 -2.45 15.10 25.78
C GLN A 343 -1.17 15.36 24.98
N ASN A 344 -1.23 15.31 23.65
CA ASN A 344 -0.06 15.42 22.78
C ASN A 344 0.16 16.83 22.23
N PHE A 345 -0.88 17.66 22.16
CA PHE A 345 -0.88 18.96 21.51
C PHE A 345 -1.51 20.05 22.37
N ILE A 346 -1.21 21.31 22.06
CA ILE A 346 -1.92 22.46 22.62
C ILE A 346 -3.19 22.67 21.78
N VAL A 347 -4.35 22.55 22.42
CA VAL A 347 -5.65 22.76 21.78
C VAL A 347 -6.31 24.01 22.35
N LYS A 348 -6.72 24.94 21.48
CA LYS A 348 -7.42 26.18 21.86
C LYS A 348 -8.78 26.26 21.16
N PRO A 349 -9.89 26.46 21.88
CA PRO A 349 -11.19 26.66 21.25
C PRO A 349 -11.21 27.98 20.48
N LEU A 350 -11.80 27.95 19.28
CA LEU A 350 -12.20 29.15 18.52
C LEU A 350 -13.72 29.40 18.63
N GLY A 351 -14.44 28.47 19.27
CA GLY A 351 -15.89 28.53 19.46
C GLY A 351 -16.69 28.05 18.25
N PRO A 352 -18.02 28.19 18.30
CA PRO A 352 -18.92 27.77 17.24
C PRO A 352 -18.75 28.62 15.99
N GLN A 353 -18.49 27.96 14.85
CA GLN A 353 -18.39 28.60 13.54
C GLN A 353 -19.57 28.21 12.66
N LYS A 354 -20.19 29.20 12.02
CA LYS A 354 -21.22 28.95 11.01
C LYS A 354 -20.54 28.68 9.68
N LEU A 355 -20.65 27.43 9.21
CA LEU A 355 -20.10 27.02 7.92
C LEU A 355 -21.13 27.30 6.83
N GLU A 356 -20.67 27.76 5.67
CA GLU A 356 -21.55 28.04 4.52
C GLU A 356 -22.40 26.82 4.17
N GLY A 357 -23.68 27.01 3.85
CA GLY A 357 -24.59 25.92 3.52
C GLY A 357 -24.97 25.01 4.70
N ARG A 358 -24.72 25.44 5.94
CA ARG A 358 -25.16 24.75 7.17
C ARG A 358 -25.92 25.69 8.10
N GLU A 359 -27.04 25.21 8.64
CA GLU A 359 -27.79 25.94 9.66
C GLU A 359 -27.15 25.84 11.04
N MET A 360 -26.68 24.64 11.41
CA MET A 360 -26.01 24.38 12.69
C MET A 360 -24.54 24.76 12.65
N SER A 361 -24.09 25.46 13.69
CA SER A 361 -22.67 25.77 13.91
C SER A 361 -21.87 24.51 14.22
N VAL A 362 -20.57 24.57 13.96
CA VAL A 362 -19.60 23.53 14.32
C VAL A 362 -18.60 24.14 15.28
N GLU A 363 -18.37 23.51 16.43
CA GLU A 363 -17.27 23.88 17.31
C GLU A 363 -15.94 23.66 16.60
N VAL A 364 -15.09 24.69 16.56
CA VAL A 364 -13.78 24.64 15.91
C VAL A 364 -12.68 24.88 16.94
N PHE A 365 -11.59 24.13 16.81
CA PHE A 365 -10.42 24.21 17.67
C PHE A 365 -9.17 24.43 16.82
N CYS A 366 -8.28 25.27 17.30
CA CYS A 366 -6.91 25.40 16.81
C CYS A 366 -6.01 24.40 17.52
N VAL A 367 -5.09 23.77 16.79
CA VAL A 367 -4.10 22.85 17.37
C VAL A 367 -2.69 23.33 17.07
N ALA A 368 -1.78 23.22 18.04
CA ALA A 368 -0.36 23.53 17.91
C ALA A 368 0.50 22.46 18.59
N GLU A 369 1.75 22.30 18.13
CA GLU A 369 2.77 21.51 18.85
C GLU A 369 3.04 22.13 20.23
N LYS A 370 3.49 21.29 21.17
CA LYS A 370 3.84 21.69 22.53
C LYS A 370 5.18 22.42 22.62
#